data_AF-A0A6N8W5E1-F1
#
_entry.id   AF-A0A6N8W5E1-F1
#
_cell.length_a   1.000
_cell.length_b   1.000
_cell.length_c   1.000
_cell.angle_alpha   90.00
_cell.angle_beta   90.00
_cell.angle_gamma   90.00
#
_symmetry.space_group_name_H-M   'P 1'
#
loop_
_entity.id
_entity.type
_entity.pdbx_description
1 polymer ?
#
loop_
_entity_poly.entity_id
_entity_poly.type
_entity_poly.pdbx_seq_one_letter_code
_entity_poly.pdbx_strand_id
1 'polypeptide(L)'
;MVRGNRNLYVVTVAAKYVYRETETSHELERIIVTCIPNRMLQNQYNPDASDGIRLAGRNAPTRGEDFRVRMGYRKLRSKAFW
;
A
#
# COMPACT_ATOMS: atom_id res chain seq x y z
N MET A 1 -17.56 -7.80 -6.31
CA MET A 1 -18.14 -7.25 -7.57
C MET A 1 -18.78 -8.42 -8.27
N VAL A 2 -20.04 -8.32 -8.70
CA VAL A 2 -20.75 -9.45 -9.32
C VAL A 2 -20.87 -9.15 -10.81
N ARG A 3 -20.42 -10.09 -11.66
CA ARG A 3 -20.60 -10.03 -13.12
C ARG A 3 -21.28 -11.32 -13.56
N GLY A 4 -22.55 -11.24 -13.92
CA GLY A 4 -23.41 -12.42 -14.08
C GLY A 4 -23.62 -13.15 -12.74
N ASN A 5 -23.44 -14.47 -12.72
CA ASN A 5 -23.55 -15.31 -11.50
C ASN A 5 -22.20 -15.59 -10.80
N ARG A 6 -21.15 -14.80 -11.07
CA ARG A 6 -19.81 -15.02 -10.49
C ARG A 6 -19.40 -13.91 -9.53
N ASN A 7 -18.87 -14.33 -8.39
CA ASN A 7 -18.18 -13.45 -7.45
C ASN A 7 -16.79 -13.13 -7.97
N LEU A 8 -16.54 -11.85 -8.24
CA LEU A 8 -15.22 -11.34 -8.61
C LEU A 8 -14.58 -10.66 -7.40
N TYR A 9 -13.35 -11.10 -7.10
CA TYR A 9 -12.48 -10.48 -6.10
C TYR A 9 -11.54 -9.48 -6.78
N VAL A 10 -11.38 -8.33 -6.12
CA VAL A 10 -10.39 -7.34 -6.54
C VAL A 10 -9.12 -7.59 -5.76
N VAL A 11 -8.01 -7.68 -6.48
CA VAL A 11 -6.66 -7.77 -5.94
C VAL A 11 -5.92 -6.51 -6.35
N THR A 12 -5.26 -5.88 -5.39
CA THR A 12 -4.43 -4.71 -5.64
C THR A 12 -2.98 -5.09 -5.38
N VAL A 13 -2.13 -4.92 -6.39
CA VAL A 13 -0.68 -5.12 -6.29
C VAL A 13 -0.01 -3.80 -6.62
N ALA A 14 0.96 -3.39 -5.81
CA ALA A 14 1.77 -2.22 -6.06
C ALA A 14 3.23 -2.64 -6.25
N ALA A 15 3.87 -2.11 -7.30
CA ALA A 15 5.29 -2.23 -7.55
C ALA A 15 5.96 -0.88 -7.29
N LYS A 16 6.87 -0.84 -6.33
CA LYS A 16 7.71 0.32 -6.03
C LYS A 16 9.10 0.06 -6.60
N TYR A 17 9.47 0.87 -7.58
CA TYR A 17 10.82 0.89 -8.12
C TYR A 17 11.69 1.79 -7.25
N VAL A 18 12.79 1.25 -6.74
CA VAL A 18 13.75 1.96 -5.92
C VAL A 18 14.95 2.26 -6.79
N TYR A 19 15.19 3.54 -7.02
CA TYR A 19 16.31 4.01 -7.83
C TYR A 19 17.31 4.74 -6.94
N ARG A 20 18.58 4.64 -7.32
CA ARG A 20 19.65 5.52 -6.88
C ARG A 20 19.77 6.65 -7.90
N GLU A 21 19.68 7.88 -7.42
CA GLU A 21 19.96 9.06 -8.24
C GLU A 21 21.47 9.27 -8.31
N THR A 22 21.98 9.44 -9.53
CA THR A 22 23.33 9.90 -9.82
C THR A 22 23.25 11.28 -10.48
N GLU A 23 24.38 11.95 -10.72
CA GLU A 23 24.38 13.27 -11.37
C GLU A 23 23.73 13.25 -12.77
N THR A 24 23.78 12.12 -13.47
CA THR A 24 23.38 12.03 -14.88
C THR A 24 22.32 10.97 -15.18
N SER A 25 21.98 10.12 -14.21
CA SER A 25 21.08 8.98 -14.44
C SER A 25 20.34 8.49 -13.19
N HIS A 26 19.32 7.67 -13.41
CA HIS A 26 18.62 6.91 -12.38
C HIS A 26 18.91 5.43 -12.53
N GLU A 27 19.62 4.86 -11.58
CA GLU A 27 19.97 3.44 -11.58
C GLU A 27 18.95 2.66 -10.75
N LEU A 28 18.32 1.65 -11.36
CA LEU A 28 17.37 0.79 -10.65
C LEU A 28 18.12 -0.13 -9.67
N GLU A 29 17.90 0.06 -8.38
CA GLU A 29 18.51 -0.80 -7.35
C GLU A 29 17.68 -2.06 -7.09
N ARG A 30 16.36 -1.90 -6.98
CA ARG A 30 15.43 -3.00 -6.69
C ARG A 30 13.99 -2.62 -6.97
N ILE A 31 13.15 -3.65 -7.12
CA ILE A 31 11.69 -3.51 -7.18
C ILE A 31 11.10 -4.15 -5.93
N ILE A 32 10.26 -3.41 -5.21
CA ILE A 32 9.49 -3.90 -4.08
C ILE A 32 8.06 -4.14 -4.56
N VAL A 33 7.62 -5.40 -4.54
CA VAL A 33 6.24 -5.77 -4.87
C VAL A 33 5.46 -6.01 -3.58
N THR A 34 4.24 -5.49 -3.51
CA THR A 34 3.36 -5.70 -2.35
C THR A 34 1.94 -5.96 -2.80
N CYS A 35 1.32 -6.98 -2.23
CA CYS A 35 -0.12 -7.19 -2.32
C CYS A 35 -0.80 -6.37 -1.21
N ILE A 36 -1.86 -5.64 -1.56
CA ILE A 36 -2.61 -4.81 -0.60
C ILE A 36 -3.90 -5.56 -0.24
N PRO A 37 -4.09 -5.93 1.04
CA PRO A 37 -5.33 -6.56 1.49
C PRO A 37 -6.54 -5.69 1.16
N ASN A 38 -7.53 -6.29 0.50
CA ASN A 38 -8.75 -5.58 0.14
C ASN A 38 -9.67 -5.36 1.37
N ARG A 39 -10.78 -4.65 1.17
CA ARG A 39 -11.69 -4.26 2.26
C ARG A 39 -12.24 -5.46 3.06
N MET A 40 -12.36 -6.64 2.46
CA MET A 40 -12.85 -7.83 3.17
C MET A 40 -11.93 -8.24 4.32
N LEU A 41 -10.65 -7.88 4.23
CA LEU A 41 -9.63 -8.19 5.22
C LEU A 41 -9.35 -7.02 6.17
N GLN A 42 -10.20 -5.98 6.17
CA GLN A 42 -9.99 -4.76 6.98
C GLN A 42 -9.78 -5.09 8.47
N ASN A 43 -10.63 -5.92 9.07
CA ASN A 43 -10.57 -6.24 10.50
C ASN A 43 -9.31 -7.04 10.89
N GLN A 44 -8.72 -7.77 9.95
CA GLN A 44 -7.50 -8.54 10.20
C GLN A 44 -6.24 -7.64 10.11
N TYR A 45 -6.19 -6.76 9.11
CA TYR A 45 -4.99 -5.98 8.82
C TYR A 45 -5.00 -4.56 9.41
N ASN A 46 -6.17 -4.06 9.80
CA ASN A 46 -6.40 -2.72 10.37
C ASN A 46 -7.61 -2.74 11.33
N PRO A 47 -7.59 -3.57 12.40
CA PRO A 47 -8.67 -3.64 13.39
C PRO A 47 -8.96 -2.29 14.07
N ASP A 48 -7.92 -1.51 14.36
CA ASP A 48 -8.04 -0.19 14.99
C ASP A 48 -6.93 0.77 14.51
N ALA A 49 -6.91 1.98 15.06
CA ALA A 49 -5.98 3.04 14.66
C ALA A 49 -4.52 2.79 15.10
N SER A 50 -4.31 1.99 16.15
CA SER A 50 -2.99 1.65 16.70
C SER A 50 -2.40 0.41 16.02
N ASP A 51 -3.25 -0.57 15.71
CA ASP A 51 -2.89 -1.80 15.01
C ASP A 51 -3.40 -1.79 13.57
N GLY A 52 -2.56 -1.30 12.65
CA GLY A 52 -2.88 -1.27 11.22
C GLY A 52 -1.66 -1.12 10.33
N ILE A 53 -1.79 -1.58 9.08
CA ILE A 53 -0.74 -1.49 8.05
C ILE A 53 -0.66 -0.10 7.38
N ARG A 54 -1.67 0.75 7.59
CA ARG A 54 -1.74 2.11 7.04
C ARG A 54 -1.08 3.11 7.97
N LEU A 55 -0.40 4.09 7.39
CA LEU A 55 0.24 5.22 8.06
C LEU A 55 -0.31 6.52 7.46
N ALA A 56 -0.12 7.65 8.15
CA ALA A 56 -0.47 8.96 7.62
C ALA A 56 0.23 9.24 6.27
N GLY A 57 -0.54 9.81 5.34
CA GLY A 57 -0.10 10.25 4.01
C GLY A 57 0.97 11.34 4.05
N ARG A 58 1.69 11.50 2.94
CA ARG A 58 2.38 12.76 2.63
C ARG A 58 1.39 13.67 1.92
N ASN A 59 0.39 14.17 2.64
CA ASN A 59 -0.48 15.24 2.16
C ASN A 59 -0.27 16.48 3.03
N ALA A 60 -0.53 17.66 2.45
CA ALA A 60 -0.54 18.94 3.14
C ALA A 60 -1.99 19.43 3.31
N PRO A 61 -2.68 19.06 4.42
CA PRO A 61 -4.08 19.44 4.64
C PRO A 61 -4.28 20.95 4.62
N THR A 62 -3.30 21.72 5.10
CA THR A 62 -3.33 23.18 5.12
C THR A 62 -3.34 23.81 3.72
N ARG A 63 -2.98 23.06 2.68
CA ARG A 63 -3.05 23.46 1.27
C ARG A 63 -4.29 22.93 0.55
N GLY A 64 -5.22 22.30 1.27
CA GLY A 64 -6.43 21.71 0.69
C GLY A 64 -6.18 20.43 -0.12
N GLU A 65 -5.05 19.75 0.08
CA GLU A 65 -4.77 18.49 -0.59
C GLU A 65 -5.65 17.34 -0.06
N ASP A 66 -6.08 16.46 -0.96
CA ASP A 66 -6.82 15.25 -0.61
C ASP A 66 -6.07 14.39 0.41
N PHE A 67 -6.84 13.75 1.29
CA PHE A 67 -6.31 12.82 2.27
C PHE A 67 -5.68 11.61 1.58
N ARG A 68 -4.46 11.28 2.00
CA ARG A 68 -3.70 10.14 1.49
C ARG A 68 -3.26 9.25 2.65
N VAL A 69 -3.01 7.97 2.34
CA VAL A 69 -2.39 7.03 3.29
C VAL A 69 -1.10 6.49 2.73
N ARG A 70 -0.18 6.11 3.60
CA ARG A 70 1.03 5.36 3.25
C ARG A 70 0.88 3.92 3.68
N MET A 71 1.46 3.01 2.92
CA MET A 71 1.57 1.61 3.33
C MET A 71 2.88 1.42 4.10
N GLY A 72 2.79 0.92 5.34
CA GLY A 72 3.95 0.59 6.16
C GLY A 72 4.47 -0.81 5.85
N TYR A 73 5.47 -0.95 4.96
CA TYR A 73 6.03 -2.27 4.57
C TYR A 73 6.42 -3.15 5.76
N ARG A 74 7.04 -2.58 6.82
CA ARG A 74 7.40 -3.34 8.02
C ARG A 74 6.17 -3.84 8.80
N LYS A 75 5.12 -3.03 8.89
CA LYS A 75 3.86 -3.38 9.56
C LYS A 75 3.08 -4.44 8.77
N LEU A 76 3.11 -4.36 7.43
CA LEU A 76 2.55 -5.41 6.59
C LEU A 76 3.31 -6.71 6.80
N ARG A 77 4.65 -6.67 6.73
CA ARG A 77 5.52 -7.85 6.91
C ARG A 77 5.35 -8.51 8.28
N SER A 78 5.07 -7.74 9.34
CA SER A 78 4.82 -8.29 10.68
C SER A 78 3.46 -9.00 10.81
N LYS A 79 2.47 -8.61 10.00
CA LYS A 79 1.15 -9.27 9.97
C LYS A 79 1.11 -10.45 8.99
N ALA A 80 1.85 -10.35 7.90
CA ALA A 80 1.98 -11.41 6.93
C ALA A 80 3.40 -11.38 6.34
N PHE A 81 4.14 -12.49 6.47
CA PHE A 81 5.57 -12.52 6.13
C PHE A 81 5.86 -12.51 4.63
N TRP A 82 4.86 -12.80 3.80
CA TRP A 82 4.95 -12.76 2.35
C TRP A 82 5.21 -11.34 1.81
#